data_AF-A0AAJ6NTH6-F1
#
_entry.id   AF-A0AAJ6NTH6-F1
#
_cell.length_a   1.000
_cell.length_b   1.000
_cell.length_c   1.000
_cell.angle_alpha   90.00
_cell.angle_beta   90.00
_cell.angle_gamma   90.00
#
_symmetry.space_group_name_H-M   'P 1'
#
loop_
_entity.id
_entity.type
_entity.pdbx_description
1 polymer ?
#
loop_
_entity_poly.entity_id
_entity_poly.type
_entity_poly.pdbx_seq_one_letter_code
_entity_poly.pdbx_strand_id
1 'polypeptide(L)'
;MNLFDTNLYLFLENLIFFLVATAFLVVVGWAWRNAKPFSLPKPLPEWFKIWFGTVQVLGVLLPLVVMLLWGVFWGYTSVLTVLGWYFVMLGLQIISEIVTLRQVQNVVWVMVPYLYLPYRFWQLYEGLTILGSTNELLWIRYLLVLEIVLWAGNYALDLSQLPRLLRWEFPENPDINMN
;
A
#
# COMPACT_ATOMS: atom_id res chain seq x y z
N MET A 1 3.95 25.25 -11.67
CA MET A 1 2.71 24.55 -12.07
C MET A 1 1.58 25.10 -11.21
N ASN A 2 0.44 25.49 -11.79
CA ASN A 2 -0.67 25.98 -10.98
C ASN A 2 -1.41 24.78 -10.33
N LEU A 3 -2.28 25.05 -9.34
CA LEU A 3 -2.98 23.98 -8.59
C LEU A 3 -3.84 23.09 -9.50
N PHE A 4 -4.46 23.65 -10.53
CA PHE A 4 -5.31 22.92 -11.47
C PHE A 4 -4.48 21.94 -12.31
N ASP A 5 -3.35 22.41 -12.85
CA ASP A 5 -2.42 21.59 -13.63
C ASP A 5 -1.90 20.43 -12.79
N THR A 6 -1.50 20.69 -11.54
CA THR A 6 -1.02 19.65 -10.61
C THR A 6 -2.09 18.61 -10.33
N ASN A 7 -3.33 19.04 -10.06
CA ASN A 7 -4.43 18.09 -9.80
C ASN A 7 -4.80 17.26 -11.02
N LEU A 8 -4.83 17.85 -12.21
CA LEU A 8 -5.09 17.13 -13.45
C LEU A 8 -3.98 16.11 -13.74
N TYR A 9 -2.73 16.51 -13.56
CA TYR A 9 -1.58 15.64 -13.72
C TYR A 9 -1.65 14.44 -12.76
N LEU A 10 -1.85 14.70 -11.46
CA LEU A 10 -2.00 13.63 -10.46
C LEU A 10 -3.20 12.74 -10.77
N PHE A 11 -4.35 13.31 -11.15
CA PHE A 11 -5.52 12.53 -11.54
C PHE A 11 -5.21 11.57 -12.68
N LEU A 12 -4.59 12.07 -13.76
CA LEU A 12 -4.25 11.25 -14.91
C LEU A 12 -3.23 10.16 -14.56
N GLU A 13 -2.20 10.49 -13.77
CA GLU A 13 -1.19 9.52 -13.36
C GLU A 13 -1.81 8.40 -12.51
N ASN A 14 -2.55 8.77 -11.46
CA ASN A 14 -3.23 7.82 -10.57
C ASN A 14 -4.24 6.96 -11.34
N LEU A 15 -4.99 7.55 -12.29
CA LEU A 15 -5.95 6.84 -13.13
C LEU A 15 -5.25 5.84 -14.04
N ILE A 16 -4.18 6.24 -14.73
CA ILE A 16 -3.43 5.35 -15.62
C ILE A 16 -2.86 4.19 -14.81
N PHE A 17 -2.21 4.47 -13.68
CA PHE A 17 -1.71 3.42 -12.79
C PHE A 17 -2.84 2.47 -12.36
N PHE A 18 -3.96 3.01 -11.88
CA PHE A 18 -5.09 2.21 -11.43
C PHE A 18 -5.65 1.31 -12.54
N LEU A 19 -5.80 1.83 -13.76
CA LEU A 19 -6.26 1.06 -14.91
C LEU A 19 -5.30 -0.07 -15.29
N VAL A 20 -3.98 0.21 -15.31
CA VAL A 20 -2.95 -0.79 -15.60
C VAL A 20 -2.91 -1.87 -14.51
N ALA A 21 -2.92 -1.46 -13.24
CA ALA A 21 -2.93 -2.38 -12.11
C ALA A 21 -4.19 -3.27 -12.11
N THR A 22 -5.36 -2.67 -12.36
CA THR A 22 -6.63 -3.41 -12.46
C THR A 22 -6.62 -4.39 -13.63
N ALA A 23 -6.16 -3.95 -14.81
CA ALA A 23 -6.07 -4.82 -15.99
C ALA A 23 -5.13 -6.01 -15.71
N PHE A 24 -3.98 -5.77 -15.11
CA PHE A 24 -3.05 -6.82 -14.70
C PHE A 24 -3.72 -7.80 -13.72
N LEU A 25 -4.35 -7.31 -12.66
CA LEU A 25 -5.04 -8.15 -11.67
C LEU A 25 -6.18 -8.98 -12.29
N VAL A 26 -6.90 -8.44 -13.28
CA VAL A 26 -7.93 -9.16 -14.01
C VAL A 26 -7.34 -10.29 -14.86
N VAL A 27 -6.28 -10.01 -15.64
CA VAL A 27 -5.61 -11.01 -16.50
C VAL A 27 -5.03 -12.14 -15.65
N VAL A 28 -4.31 -11.78 -14.59
CA VAL A 28 -3.73 -12.72 -13.62
C VAL A 28 -4.82 -13.48 -12.89
N GLY A 29 -5.87 -12.80 -12.42
CA GLY A 29 -7.04 -13.43 -11.78
C GLY A 29 -7.71 -14.47 -12.68
N TRP A 30 -7.81 -14.18 -13.97
CA TRP A 30 -8.33 -15.13 -14.95
C TRP A 30 -7.37 -16.30 -15.21
N ALA A 31 -6.07 -16.04 -15.34
CA ALA A 31 -5.06 -17.08 -15.53
C ALA A 31 -5.01 -18.08 -14.37
N TRP A 32 -5.16 -17.60 -13.13
CA TRP A 32 -5.20 -18.41 -11.91
C TRP A 32 -6.62 -18.72 -11.42
N ARG A 33 -7.65 -18.62 -12.26
CA ARG A 33 -9.05 -18.87 -11.85
C ARG A 33 -9.32 -20.29 -11.32
N ASN A 34 -8.48 -21.25 -11.71
CA ASN A 34 -8.57 -22.65 -11.30
C ASN A 34 -7.62 -22.99 -10.14
N ALA A 35 -6.88 -22.01 -9.60
CA ALA A 35 -6.02 -22.22 -8.44
C ALA A 35 -6.86 -22.52 -7.20
N LYS A 36 -6.29 -23.27 -6.25
CA LYS A 36 -6.97 -23.54 -4.98
C LYS A 36 -7.27 -22.21 -4.27
N PRO A 37 -8.48 -22.04 -3.72
CA PRO A 37 -8.83 -20.83 -2.99
C PRO A 37 -7.87 -20.65 -1.82
N PHE A 38 -7.34 -19.44 -1.68
CA PHE A 38 -6.38 -19.09 -0.64
C PHE A 38 -7.13 -18.58 0.59
N SER A 39 -6.73 -19.04 1.78
CA SER A 39 -7.19 -18.48 3.04
C SER A 39 -5.99 -18.14 3.92
N LEU A 40 -6.07 -17.01 4.62
CA LEU A 40 -5.03 -16.60 5.56
C LEU A 40 -4.96 -17.62 6.72
N PRO A 41 -3.75 -18.10 7.08
CA PRO A 41 -3.59 -18.98 8.22
C PRO A 41 -4.06 -18.27 9.49
N LYS A 42 -4.88 -18.96 10.30
CA LYS A 42 -5.33 -18.48 11.60
C LYS A 42 -4.78 -19.43 12.67
N PRO A 43 -4.30 -18.92 13.83
CA PRO A 43 -4.23 -17.50 14.21
C PRO A 43 -3.05 -16.77 13.55
N LEU A 44 -3.20 -15.45 13.35
CA LEU A 44 -2.07 -14.60 12.93
C LEU A 44 -1.09 -14.43 14.10
N PRO A 45 0.24 -14.43 13.84
CA PRO A 45 1.25 -14.17 14.86
C PRO A 45 1.01 -12.86 15.61
N GLU A 46 1.32 -12.79 16.90
CA GLU A 46 1.11 -11.58 17.70
C GLU A 46 1.94 -10.39 17.20
N TRP A 47 3.19 -10.64 16.80
CA TRP A 47 4.05 -9.61 16.22
C TRP A 47 3.41 -8.96 14.97
N PHE A 48 2.69 -9.75 14.16
CA PHE A 48 2.02 -9.27 12.95
C PHE A 48 0.85 -8.34 13.30
N LYS A 49 0.11 -8.64 14.38
CA LYS A 49 -0.97 -7.78 14.87
C LYS A 49 -0.43 -6.41 15.32
N ILE A 50 0.68 -6.41 16.05
CA ILE A 50 1.33 -5.18 16.52
C ILE A 50 1.82 -4.37 15.32
N TRP A 51 2.55 -5.00 14.40
CA TRP A 51 3.05 -4.34 13.19
C TRP A 51 1.92 -3.75 12.35
N PHE A 52 0.87 -4.52 12.08
CA PHE A 52 -0.30 -4.06 11.33
C PHE A 52 -0.97 -2.86 12.01
N GLY A 53 -1.09 -2.88 13.34
CA GLY A 53 -1.57 -1.72 14.11
C GLY A 53 -0.68 -0.49 13.94
N THR A 54 0.65 -0.67 13.99
CA THR A 54 1.61 0.42 13.75
C THR A 54 1.47 1.01 12.35
N VAL A 55 1.35 0.18 11.31
CA VAL A 55 1.16 0.64 9.92
C VAL A 55 -0.17 1.39 9.77
N GLN A 56 -1.25 0.98 10.44
CA GLN A 56 -2.50 1.72 10.39
C GLN A 56 -2.41 3.09 11.08
N VAL A 57 -1.82 3.14 12.27
CA VAL A 57 -1.71 4.40 13.02
C VAL A 57 -0.79 5.36 12.29
N LEU A 58 0.40 4.90 11.91
CA LEU A 58 1.38 5.74 11.26
C LEU A 58 1.01 6.03 9.81
N GLY A 59 0.64 5.02 9.02
CA GLY A 59 0.39 5.19 7.59
C GLY A 59 -1.00 5.70 7.20
N VAL A 60 -1.95 5.72 8.14
CA VAL A 60 -3.33 6.17 7.85
C VAL A 60 -3.73 7.31 8.79
N LEU A 61 -3.72 7.06 10.10
CA LEU A 61 -4.26 8.02 11.05
C LEU A 61 -3.43 9.31 11.12
N LEU A 62 -2.10 9.18 11.18
CA LEU A 62 -1.20 10.33 11.29
C LEU A 62 -1.28 11.23 10.03
N PRO A 63 -1.14 10.72 8.79
CA PRO A 63 -1.35 11.51 7.58
C PRO A 63 -2.73 12.14 7.48
N LEU A 64 -3.76 11.47 8.00
CA LEU A 64 -5.13 12.00 8.00
C LEU A 64 -5.22 13.24 8.88
N VAL A 65 -4.69 13.17 10.10
CA VAL A 65 -4.64 14.30 11.02
C VAL A 65 -3.85 15.45 10.41
N VAL A 66 -2.69 15.18 9.79
CA VAL A 66 -1.87 16.22 9.15
C VAL A 66 -2.59 16.85 7.96
N MET A 67 -3.27 16.05 7.11
CA MET A 67 -4.06 16.56 6.00
C MET A 67 -5.17 17.51 6.48
N LEU A 68 -5.88 17.15 7.56
CA LEU A 68 -6.94 17.99 8.10
C LEU A 68 -6.38 19.28 8.71
N LEU A 69 -5.34 19.18 9.53
CA LEU A 69 -4.75 20.35 10.20
C LEU A 69 -4.08 21.32 9.21
N TRP A 70 -3.15 20.84 8.37
CA TRP A 70 -2.44 21.71 7.43
C TRP A 70 -3.26 22.03 6.19
N GLY A 71 -3.91 21.02 5.61
CA GLY A 71 -4.65 21.17 4.36
C GLY A 71 -5.96 21.93 4.51
N VAL A 72 -6.74 21.62 5.57
CA VAL A 72 -8.07 22.23 5.78
C VAL A 72 -7.99 23.41 6.72
N PHE A 73 -7.50 23.24 7.95
CA PHE A 73 -7.52 24.32 8.95
C PHE A 73 -6.56 25.46 8.64
N TRP A 74 -5.36 25.16 8.14
CA TRP A 74 -4.36 26.18 7.81
C TRP A 74 -4.31 26.54 6.31
N GLY A 75 -5.12 25.88 5.49
CA GLY A 75 -5.35 26.27 4.09
C GLY A 75 -4.21 25.93 3.11
N TYR A 76 -3.27 25.05 3.47
CA TYR A 76 -2.21 24.61 2.57
C TYR A 76 -2.74 23.63 1.53
N THR A 77 -3.27 24.15 0.43
CA THR A 77 -3.89 23.37 -0.67
C THR A 77 -2.95 22.36 -1.30
N SER A 78 -1.64 22.60 -1.31
CA SER A 78 -0.63 21.64 -1.77
C SER A 78 -0.56 20.40 -0.87
N VAL A 79 -0.66 20.56 0.45
CA VAL A 79 -0.73 19.43 1.40
C VAL A 79 -2.01 18.62 1.19
N LEU A 80 -3.13 19.31 1.01
CA LEU A 80 -4.41 18.66 0.72
C LEU A 80 -4.38 17.90 -0.61
N THR A 81 -3.73 18.46 -1.63
CA THR A 81 -3.56 17.81 -2.93
C THR A 81 -2.74 16.53 -2.80
N VAL A 82 -1.56 16.60 -2.18
CA VAL A 82 -0.65 15.45 -2.03
C VAL A 82 -1.28 14.35 -1.16
N LEU A 83 -1.77 14.70 0.04
CA LEU A 83 -2.33 13.70 0.95
C LEU A 83 -3.72 13.21 0.51
N GLY A 84 -4.49 14.04 -0.21
CA GLY A 84 -5.76 13.64 -0.78
C GLY A 84 -5.59 12.51 -1.80
N TRP A 85 -4.70 12.67 -2.78
CA TRP A 85 -4.39 11.62 -3.76
C TRP A 85 -3.77 10.38 -3.12
N TYR A 86 -2.93 10.56 -2.10
CA TYR A 86 -2.43 9.47 -1.28
C TYR A 86 -3.55 8.62 -0.68
N PHE A 87 -4.55 9.25 -0.05
CA PHE A 87 -5.69 8.53 0.53
C PHE A 87 -6.60 7.89 -0.51
N VAL A 88 -6.81 8.53 -1.66
CA VAL A 88 -7.58 7.94 -2.77
C VAL A 88 -6.92 6.63 -3.21
N MET A 89 -5.61 6.64 -3.45
CA MET A 89 -4.89 5.44 -3.89
C MET A 89 -4.79 4.36 -2.82
N LEU A 90 -4.60 4.75 -1.55
CA LEU A 90 -4.66 3.82 -0.43
C LEU A 90 -6.04 3.15 -0.32
N GLY A 91 -7.13 3.92 -0.47
CA GLY A 91 -8.48 3.39 -0.50
C GLY A 91 -8.71 2.41 -1.65
N LEU A 92 -8.24 2.73 -2.86
CA LEU A 92 -8.32 1.85 -4.02
C LEU A 92 -7.52 0.55 -3.84
N GLN A 93 -6.35 0.61 -3.19
CA GLN A 93 -5.60 -0.59 -2.80
C GLN A 93 -6.46 -1.47 -1.88
N ILE A 94 -6.98 -0.91 -0.78
CA ILE A 94 -7.76 -1.66 0.22
C ILE A 94 -9.00 -2.29 -0.43
N ILE A 95 -9.70 -1.57 -1.31
CA ILE A 95 -10.84 -2.11 -2.05
C ILE A 95 -10.39 -3.28 -2.94
N SER A 96 -9.29 -3.11 -3.69
CA SER A 96 -8.74 -4.15 -4.56
C SER A 96 -8.36 -5.41 -3.77
N GLU A 97 -7.74 -5.25 -2.60
CA GLU A 97 -7.42 -6.33 -1.67
C GLU A 97 -8.66 -7.04 -1.15
N ILE A 98 -9.69 -6.31 -0.72
CA ILE A 98 -10.94 -6.89 -0.23
C ILE A 98 -11.64 -7.68 -1.33
N VAL A 99 -11.72 -7.13 -2.55
CA VAL A 99 -12.36 -7.80 -3.69
C VAL A 99 -11.61 -9.08 -4.05
N THR A 100 -10.29 -9.00 -4.23
CA THR A 100 -9.47 -10.16 -4.61
C THR A 100 -9.45 -11.24 -3.51
N LEU A 101 -9.39 -10.86 -2.24
CA LEU A 101 -9.36 -11.80 -1.12
C LEU A 101 -10.73 -12.42 -0.80
N ARG A 102 -11.80 -11.62 -0.76
CA ARG A 102 -13.11 -12.08 -0.27
C ARG A 102 -14.05 -12.55 -1.36
N GLN A 103 -14.01 -11.94 -2.54
CA GLN A 103 -14.93 -12.30 -3.63
C GLN A 103 -14.30 -13.34 -4.56
N VAL A 104 -13.03 -13.15 -4.91
CA VAL A 104 -12.33 -14.06 -5.84
C VAL A 104 -11.60 -15.18 -5.08
N GLN A 105 -11.26 -14.96 -3.81
CA GLN A 105 -10.51 -15.90 -2.96
C GLN A 105 -9.24 -16.45 -3.64
N ASN A 106 -8.61 -15.64 -4.47
CA ASN A 106 -7.52 -16.05 -5.34
C ASN A 106 -6.17 -15.62 -4.74
N VAL A 107 -5.11 -16.38 -5.01
CA VAL A 107 -3.73 -16.05 -4.64
C VAL A 107 -3.31 -14.67 -5.15
N VAL A 108 -3.98 -14.17 -6.19
CA VAL A 108 -3.81 -12.82 -6.76
C VAL A 108 -3.96 -11.70 -5.74
N TRP A 109 -4.69 -11.90 -4.63
CA TRP A 109 -4.75 -10.91 -3.55
C TRP A 109 -3.35 -10.50 -3.06
N VAL A 110 -2.42 -11.46 -3.03
CA VAL A 110 -1.04 -11.24 -2.58
C VAL A 110 -0.29 -10.30 -3.53
N MET A 111 -0.69 -10.21 -4.81
CA MET A 111 -0.08 -9.32 -5.80
C MET A 111 -0.50 -7.87 -5.68
N VAL A 112 -1.65 -7.58 -5.04
CA VAL A 112 -2.18 -6.22 -4.90
C VAL A 112 -1.20 -5.30 -4.15
N PRO A 113 -0.74 -5.60 -2.93
CA PRO A 113 0.23 -4.74 -2.25
C PRO A 113 1.53 -4.59 -3.05
N TYR A 114 1.95 -5.60 -3.82
CA TYR A 114 3.17 -5.52 -4.63
C TYR A 114 3.08 -4.58 -5.83
N LEU A 115 1.89 -4.29 -6.32
CA LEU A 115 1.68 -3.27 -7.35
C LEU A 115 1.54 -1.88 -6.74
N TYR A 116 0.75 -1.76 -5.67
CA TYR A 116 0.40 -0.47 -5.10
C TYR A 116 1.50 0.13 -4.22
N LEU A 117 2.32 -0.67 -3.52
CA LEU A 117 3.38 -0.13 -2.65
C LEU A 117 4.51 0.56 -3.43
N PRO A 118 5.05 -0.01 -4.53
CA PRO A 118 6.02 0.71 -5.35
C PRO A 118 5.49 2.03 -5.91
N TYR A 119 4.22 2.03 -6.37
CA TYR A 119 3.58 3.26 -6.81
C TYR A 119 3.37 4.26 -5.68
N ARG A 120 3.06 3.80 -4.46
CA ARG A 120 2.99 4.66 -3.28
C ARG A 120 4.33 5.31 -2.96
N PHE A 121 5.46 4.62 -3.13
CA PHE A 121 6.78 5.25 -2.96
C PHE A 121 6.97 6.39 -3.95
N TRP A 122 6.61 6.15 -5.21
CA TRP A 122 6.63 7.18 -6.25
C TRP A 122 5.74 8.37 -5.88
N GLN A 123 4.49 8.11 -5.51
CA GLN A 123 3.51 9.14 -5.13
C GLN A 123 3.98 10.00 -3.94
N LEU A 124 4.57 9.38 -2.91
CA LEU A 124 5.12 10.10 -1.76
C LEU A 124 6.37 10.91 -2.13
N TYR A 125 7.24 10.36 -2.98
CA TYR A 125 8.40 11.06 -3.52
C TYR A 125 7.98 12.27 -4.36
N GLU A 126 7.00 12.09 -5.24
CA GLU A 126 6.43 13.18 -6.03
C GLU A 126 5.80 14.25 -5.13
N GLY A 127 5.09 13.84 -4.08
CA GLY A 127 4.61 14.74 -3.03
C GLY A 127 5.71 15.61 -2.43
N LEU A 128 6.91 15.06 -2.16
CA LEU A 128 8.06 15.84 -1.70
C LEU A 128 8.48 16.90 -2.72
N THR A 129 8.44 16.59 -4.01
CA THR A 129 8.78 17.55 -5.07
C THR A 129 7.73 18.66 -5.21
N ILE A 130 6.44 18.33 -5.05
CA ILE A 130 5.32 19.28 -5.14
C ILE A 130 5.32 20.26 -3.95
N LEU A 131 5.61 19.79 -2.74
CA LEU A 131 5.64 20.65 -1.55
C LEU A 131 6.81 21.64 -1.53
N GLY A 132 7.82 21.43 -2.38
CA GLY A 132 8.96 22.34 -2.54
C GLY A 132 9.81 22.47 -1.28
N SER A 133 10.64 23.53 -1.21
CA SER A 133 11.61 23.72 -0.12
C SER A 133 11.16 24.68 1.00
N THR A 134 9.91 25.13 1.00
CA THR A 134 9.41 26.14 1.95
C THR A 134 9.51 25.66 3.40
N ASN A 135 10.05 26.50 4.29
CA ASN A 135 10.28 26.14 5.70
C ASN A 135 9.01 25.78 6.47
N GLU A 136 7.88 26.42 6.15
CA GLU A 136 6.57 26.16 6.78
C GLU A 136 6.09 24.72 6.58
N LEU A 137 6.56 24.05 5.52
CA LEU A 137 6.16 22.70 5.16
C LEU A 137 7.21 21.62 5.50
N LEU A 138 8.24 21.97 6.28
CA LEU A 138 9.30 21.04 6.66
C LEU A 138 8.75 19.79 7.38
N TRP A 139 7.81 19.98 8.31
CA TRP A 139 7.20 18.89 9.05
C TRP A 139 6.41 17.92 8.17
N ILE A 140 5.70 18.42 7.15
CA ILE A 140 4.98 17.55 6.20
C ILE A 140 5.98 16.77 5.35
N ARG A 141 7.11 17.38 4.96
CA ARG A 141 8.16 16.65 4.23
C ARG A 141 8.76 15.52 5.06
N TYR A 142 9.01 15.76 6.35
CA TYR A 142 9.45 14.68 7.26
C TYR A 142 8.40 13.59 7.42
N LEU A 143 7.11 13.95 7.47
CA LEU A 143 6.03 12.97 7.42
C LEU A 143 6.09 12.14 6.14
N LEU A 144 6.22 12.74 4.95
CA LEU A 144 6.28 11.98 3.70
C LEU A 144 7.50 11.04 3.66
N VAL A 145 8.65 11.46 4.19
CA VAL A 145 9.83 10.58 4.33
C VAL A 145 9.56 9.43 5.30
N LEU A 146 8.93 9.72 6.45
CA LEU A 146 8.51 8.68 7.40
C LEU A 146 7.58 7.67 6.74
N GLU A 147 6.59 8.14 5.97
CA GLU A 147 5.68 7.28 5.20
C GLU A 147 6.45 6.40 4.21
N ILE A 148 7.38 6.96 3.44
CA ILE A 148 8.21 6.18 2.50
C ILE A 148 8.92 5.05 3.24
N VAL A 149 9.55 5.36 4.39
CA VAL A 149 10.26 4.36 5.21
C VAL A 149 9.31 3.31 5.78
N LEU A 150 8.15 3.74 6.29
CA LEU A 150 7.13 2.85 6.85
C LEU A 150 6.62 1.87 5.79
N TRP A 151 6.22 2.37 4.62
CA TRP A 151 5.71 1.54 3.54
C TRP A 151 6.80 0.66 2.92
N ALA A 152 8.05 1.11 2.87
CA ALA A 152 9.19 0.29 2.45
C ALA A 152 9.43 -0.86 3.43
N GLY A 153 9.37 -0.58 4.73
CA GLY A 153 9.42 -1.61 5.77
C GLY A 153 8.26 -2.61 5.64
N ASN A 154 7.04 -2.11 5.38
CA ASN A 154 5.88 -2.97 5.15
C ASN A 154 6.07 -3.86 3.91
N TYR A 155 6.56 -3.30 2.80
CA TYR A 155 6.85 -4.03 1.58
C TYR A 155 7.91 -5.12 1.78
N ALA A 156 8.99 -4.80 2.51
CA ALA A 156 10.04 -5.76 2.85
C ALA A 156 9.49 -6.90 3.72
N LEU A 157 8.62 -6.59 4.68
CA LEU A 157 7.95 -7.61 5.49
C LEU A 157 7.05 -8.49 4.63
N ASP A 158 6.21 -7.94 3.77
CA ASP A 158 5.34 -8.70 2.87
C ASP A 158 6.16 -9.68 2.02
N LEU A 159 7.27 -9.21 1.41
CA LEU A 159 8.19 -10.06 0.65
C LEU A 159 8.85 -11.16 1.51
N SER A 160 9.26 -10.83 2.74
CA SER A 160 9.92 -11.79 3.64
C SER A 160 8.96 -12.86 4.16
N GLN A 161 7.67 -12.54 4.30
CA GLN A 161 6.66 -13.44 4.86
C GLN A 161 5.95 -14.29 3.80
N LEU A 162 6.03 -13.91 2.52
CA LEU A 162 5.49 -14.68 1.39
C LEU A 162 5.80 -16.19 1.45
N PRO A 163 7.05 -16.63 1.68
CA PRO A 163 7.38 -18.06 1.75
C PRO A 163 6.67 -18.78 2.90
N ARG A 164 6.53 -18.11 4.06
CA ARG A 164 5.84 -18.64 5.24
C ARG A 164 4.32 -18.66 5.04
N LEU A 165 3.75 -17.60 4.46
CA LEU A 165 2.30 -17.49 4.18
C LEU A 165 1.84 -18.45 3.09
N LEU A 166 2.69 -18.74 2.10
CA LEU A 166 2.42 -19.71 1.03
C LEU A 166 2.75 -21.17 1.40
N ARG A 167 3.17 -21.44 2.65
CA ARG A 167 3.61 -22.77 3.11
C ARG A 167 4.62 -23.42 2.16
N TRP A 168 5.64 -22.68 1.71
CA TRP A 168 6.80 -23.29 1.04
C TRP A 168 7.73 -24.01 2.04
N GLU A 169 7.17 -24.48 3.15
CA GLU A 169 7.87 -25.42 4.02
C GLU A 169 7.95 -26.72 3.23
N PHE A 170 9.18 -27.10 2.86
CA PHE A 170 9.47 -28.45 2.40
C PHE A 170 8.84 -29.40 3.42
N PRO A 171 8.15 -30.48 2.99
CA PRO A 171 7.70 -31.48 3.95
C PRO A 171 8.92 -31.89 4.78
N GLU A 172 8.86 -31.71 6.10
CA GLU A 172 9.80 -32.37 6.98
C GLU A 172 9.77 -33.85 6.58
N ASN A 173 10.91 -34.32 6.10
CA ASN A 173 11.06 -35.67 5.59
C ASN A 173 10.57 -36.63 6.70
N PRO A 174 9.50 -37.43 6.48
CA PRO A 174 8.96 -38.30 7.53
C PRO A 174 9.93 -39.42 7.96
N ASP A 175 11.06 -39.58 7.28
CA ASP A 175 11.86 -40.80 7.31
C ASP A 175 13.27 -40.62 7.91
N ILE A 176 13.43 -39.85 8.99
CA ILE A 176 14.63 -39.97 9.83
C ILE A 176 14.23 -39.95 11.30
N ASN A 177 13.66 -41.06 11.76
CA ASN A 177 13.93 -41.69 13.07
C ASN A 177 13.16 -43.03 13.15
N MET A 178 13.49 -43.95 12.25
CA MET A 178 13.48 -45.38 12.59
C MET A 178 14.93 -45.82 12.66
N ASN A 179 15.48 -45.80 13.88
CA ASN A 179 16.45 -46.75 14.43
C ASN A 179 16.82 -46.33 15.86
#